data_AF-A0A7Z9FN02-F1
#
_entry.id   AF-A0A7Z9FN02-F1
#
_cell.length_a   1.000
_cell.length_b   1.000
_cell.length_c   1.000
_cell.angle_alpha   90.00
_cell.angle_beta   90.00
_cell.angle_gamma   90.00
#
_symmetry.space_group_name_H-M   'P 1'
#
loop_
_entity.id
_entity.type
_entity.pdbx_description
1 polymer ?
#
loop_
_entity_poly.entity_id
_entity_poly.type
_entity_poly.pdbx_seq_one_letter_code
_entity_poly.pdbx_strand_id
1 'polypeptide(L)'
;DINVRLDHIDQAIPESYIRSTSQRLSLYKALGTLPTKEDLWDFRSGIENRFGALPESVLNIFRNAEVRLWGQLHGVEKIEHGRNRLRIKVKDASRLNHEKLIEWLCEEETQLSYIPENTLDFKNVPPEMPAILNGLKKLEQVFTGSS
;
A
#
# COMPACT_ATOMS: atom_id res chain seq x y z
N ASP A 1 -11.68 -2.79 -8.30
CA ASP A 1 -10.75 -1.93 -7.54
C ASP A 1 -10.51 -2.44 -6.13
N ILE A 2 -9.39 -2.02 -5.54
CA ILE A 2 -9.02 -2.27 -4.14
C ILE A 2 -9.23 -0.99 -3.35
N ASN A 3 -9.69 -1.09 -2.11
CA ASN A 3 -9.84 0.05 -1.21
C ASN A 3 -8.58 0.20 -0.34
N VAL A 4 -7.88 1.33 -0.45
CA VAL A 4 -6.69 1.63 0.37
C VAL A 4 -6.99 2.83 1.26
N ARG A 5 -6.82 2.67 2.57
CA ARG A 5 -6.99 3.74 3.57
C ARG A 5 -5.78 3.74 4.50
N LEU A 6 -5.02 4.84 4.52
CA LEU A 6 -3.84 5.00 5.36
C LEU A 6 -4.04 6.22 6.26
N ASP A 7 -4.26 6.00 7.55
CA ASP A 7 -4.48 7.09 8.50
C ASP A 7 -3.16 7.81 8.83
N HIS A 8 -3.24 9.12 9.09
CA HIS A 8 -2.09 9.96 9.47
C HIS A 8 -0.94 10.06 8.46
N ILE A 9 -1.18 9.72 7.18
CA ILE A 9 -0.23 9.95 6.09
C ILE A 9 -0.67 11.15 5.26
N ASP A 10 0.14 12.21 5.25
CA ASP A 10 -0.08 13.35 4.35
C ASP A 10 0.22 12.96 2.89
N GLN A 11 -0.75 13.26 2.02
CA GLN A 11 -0.80 12.93 0.61
C GLN A 11 -1.29 14.13 -0.23
N ALA A 12 -1.26 15.34 0.34
CA ALA A 12 -1.65 16.54 -0.36
C ALA A 12 -0.54 16.99 -1.31
N ILE A 13 -0.86 17.25 -2.58
CA ILE A 13 0.05 17.94 -3.50
C ILE A 13 0.09 19.43 -3.12
N PRO A 14 1.21 19.97 -2.62
CA PRO A 14 1.27 21.37 -2.20
C PRO A 14 1.10 22.32 -3.40
N GLU A 15 0.45 23.46 -3.21
CA GLU A 15 0.34 24.48 -4.25
C GLU A 15 1.69 25.08 -4.66
N SER A 16 2.66 25.07 -3.72
CA SER A 16 4.05 25.46 -3.97
C SER A 16 4.77 24.51 -4.92
N TYR A 17 4.30 23.26 -5.05
CA TYR A 17 4.87 22.27 -5.95
C TYR A 17 4.14 22.25 -7.30
N ILE A 18 2.81 22.11 -7.27
CA ILE A 18 1.97 22.20 -8.47
C ILE A 18 0.88 23.23 -8.20
N ARG A 19 1.03 24.43 -8.75
CA ARG A 19 0.11 25.55 -8.52
C ARG A 19 -1.27 25.35 -9.15
N SER A 20 -1.34 24.69 -10.30
CA SER A 20 -2.59 24.49 -11.02
C SER A 20 -3.44 23.37 -10.41
N THR A 21 -4.65 23.71 -9.95
CA THR A 21 -5.63 22.73 -9.42
C THR A 21 -5.98 21.66 -10.44
N SER A 22 -6.12 22.01 -11.72
CA SER A 22 -6.45 21.02 -12.76
C SER A 22 -5.31 20.02 -12.96
N GLN A 23 -4.05 20.46 -12.86
CA GLN A 23 -2.89 19.57 -12.93
C GLN A 23 -2.80 18.64 -11.72
N ARG A 24 -3.06 19.15 -10.50
CA ARG A 24 -3.15 18.33 -9.29
C ARG A 24 -4.21 17.24 -9.44
N LEU A 25 -5.41 17.60 -9.90
CA LEU A 25 -6.50 16.65 -10.11
C LEU A 25 -6.17 15.60 -11.18
N SER A 26 -5.55 16.01 -12.29
CA SER A 26 -5.10 15.07 -13.32
C SER A 26 -4.06 14.08 -12.79
N LEU A 27 -3.14 14.54 -11.93
CA LEU A 27 -2.14 13.68 -11.29
C LEU A 27 -2.81 12.64 -10.39
N TYR A 28 -3.74 13.05 -9.52
CA TYR A 28 -4.50 12.12 -8.66
C TYR A 28 -5.26 11.08 -9.48
N LYS A 29 -5.93 11.49 -10.56
CA LYS A 29 -6.67 10.58 -11.43
C LYS A 29 -5.74 9.57 -12.10
N ALA A 30 -4.61 10.03 -12.66
CA ALA A 30 -3.65 9.17 -13.31
C ALA A 30 -3.14 8.07 -12.36
N LEU A 31 -2.65 8.45 -11.17
CA LEU A 31 -2.13 7.51 -10.16
C LEU A 31 -3.16 6.45 -9.72
N GLY A 32 -4.43 6.84 -9.64
CA GLY A 32 -5.52 5.93 -9.32
C GLY A 32 -5.76 4.83 -10.36
N THR A 33 -5.32 5.05 -11.61
CA THR A 33 -5.62 4.17 -12.75
C THR A 33 -4.42 3.43 -13.34
N LEU A 34 -3.19 3.74 -12.91
CA LEU A 34 -1.99 3.08 -13.46
C LEU A 34 -2.04 1.56 -13.21
N PRO A 35 -1.80 0.71 -14.22
CA PRO A 35 -2.01 -0.74 -14.06
C PRO A 35 -0.79 -1.47 -13.49
N THR A 36 0.42 -0.92 -13.66
CA THR A 36 1.66 -1.61 -13.26
C THR A 36 2.61 -0.71 -12.46
N LYS A 37 3.64 -1.33 -11.89
CA LYS A 37 4.69 -0.63 -11.14
C LYS A 37 5.62 0.12 -12.10
N GLU A 38 5.83 -0.43 -13.28
CA GLU A 38 6.55 0.17 -14.40
C GLU A 38 5.89 1.49 -14.82
N ASP A 39 4.58 1.49 -15.06
CA ASP A 39 3.84 2.71 -15.40
C ASP A 39 3.93 3.77 -14.28
N LEU A 40 3.94 3.32 -13.01
CA LEU A 40 4.08 4.21 -11.87
C LEU A 40 5.45 4.90 -11.82
N TRP A 41 6.53 4.16 -12.12
CA TRP A 41 7.89 4.71 -12.17
C TRP A 41 8.11 5.63 -13.37
N ASP A 42 7.56 5.29 -14.54
CA ASP A 42 7.61 6.15 -15.72
C ASP A 42 6.84 7.45 -15.48
N PHE A 43 5.64 7.34 -14.90
CA PHE A 43 4.85 8.51 -14.52
C PHE A 43 5.58 9.38 -13.51
N ARG A 44 6.20 8.77 -12.49
CA ARG A 44 7.04 9.47 -11.50
C ARG A 44 8.16 10.26 -12.16
N SER A 45 8.91 9.61 -13.03
CA SER A 45 10.04 10.22 -13.75
C SER A 45 9.59 11.42 -14.58
N GLY A 46 8.42 11.33 -15.23
CA GLY A 46 7.82 12.45 -15.96
C GLY A 46 7.41 13.61 -15.05
N ILE A 47 6.88 13.34 -13.85
CA ILE A 47 6.57 14.38 -12.86
C ILE A 47 7.85 15.04 -12.36
N GLU A 48 8.88 14.26 -12.01
CA GLU A 48 10.16 14.77 -11.53
C GLU A 48 10.88 15.63 -12.59
N ASN A 49 10.86 15.21 -13.86
CA ASN A 49 11.42 15.98 -14.97
C ASN A 49 10.74 17.36 -15.11
N ARG A 50 9.42 17.40 -14.90
CA ARG A 50 8.61 18.60 -15.14
C ARG A 50 8.56 19.56 -13.95
N PHE A 51 8.53 19.03 -12.73
CA PHE A 51 8.27 19.80 -11.51
C PHE A 51 9.43 19.77 -10.51
N GLY A 52 10.47 18.96 -10.77
CA GLY A 52 11.63 18.79 -9.89
C GLY A 52 11.42 17.72 -8.83
N ALA A 53 12.21 17.79 -7.76
CA ALA A 53 12.17 16.79 -6.69
C ALA A 53 10.78 16.73 -6.02
N LEU A 54 10.27 15.51 -5.81
CA LEU A 54 8.98 15.31 -5.16
C LEU A 54 9.05 15.69 -3.66
N PRO A 55 8.13 16.55 -3.17
CA PRO A 55 7.91 16.71 -1.73
C PRO A 55 7.47 15.39 -1.07
N GLU A 56 7.70 15.24 0.23
CA GLU A 56 7.34 14.02 0.97
C GLU A 56 5.85 13.67 0.86
N SER A 57 4.97 14.66 0.94
CA SER A 57 3.53 14.45 0.76
C SER A 57 3.18 13.92 -0.63
N VAL A 58 3.91 14.32 -1.67
CA VAL A 58 3.74 13.83 -3.04
C VAL A 58 4.31 12.43 -3.19
N LEU A 59 5.47 12.15 -2.61
CA LEU A 59 6.06 10.81 -2.53
C LEU A 59 5.07 9.82 -1.90
N ASN A 60 4.36 10.22 -0.85
CA ASN A 60 3.35 9.37 -0.22
C ASN A 60 2.18 9.01 -1.13
N ILE A 61 1.81 9.85 -2.10
CA ILE A 61 0.76 9.52 -3.09
C ILE A 61 1.25 8.40 -4.02
N PHE A 62 2.50 8.48 -4.46
CA PHE A 62 3.13 7.42 -5.25
C PHE A 62 3.23 6.12 -4.45
N ARG A 63 3.69 6.20 -3.20
CA ARG A 63 3.75 5.02 -2.32
C ARG A 63 2.36 4.43 -2.02
N ASN A 64 1.32 5.25 -1.89
CA ASN A 64 -0.06 4.73 -1.80
C ASN A 64 -0.47 3.99 -3.09
N ALA A 65 -0.11 4.50 -4.27
CA ALA A 65 -0.30 3.77 -5.52
C ALA A 65 0.48 2.44 -5.54
N GLU A 66 1.69 2.37 -4.96
CA GLU A 66 2.42 1.10 -4.76
C GLU A 66 1.64 0.13 -3.85
N VAL A 67 1.08 0.62 -2.73
CA VAL A 67 0.21 -0.19 -1.84
C VAL A 67 -1.00 -0.74 -2.60
N ARG A 68 -1.63 0.08 -3.43
CA ARG A 68 -2.75 -0.32 -4.29
C ARG A 68 -2.34 -1.44 -5.25
N LEU A 69 -1.23 -1.26 -5.97
CA LEU A 69 -0.71 -2.23 -6.93
C LEU A 69 -0.32 -3.55 -6.25
N TRP A 70 0.33 -3.46 -5.08
CA TRP A 70 0.64 -4.63 -4.24
C TRP A 70 -0.64 -5.41 -3.92
N GLY A 71 -1.68 -4.73 -3.44
CA GLY A 71 -2.92 -5.42 -3.10
C GLY A 71 -3.63 -6.01 -4.32
N GLN A 72 -3.54 -5.37 -5.49
CA GLN A 72 -4.06 -5.95 -6.74
C GLN A 72 -3.32 -7.24 -7.11
N LEU A 73 -1.98 -7.25 -7.02
CA LEU A 73 -1.15 -8.42 -7.29
C LEU A 73 -1.50 -9.60 -6.37
N HIS A 74 -1.75 -9.33 -5.10
CA HIS A 74 -2.01 -10.36 -4.08
C HIS A 74 -3.49 -10.72 -3.90
N GLY A 75 -4.40 -10.19 -4.73
CA GLY A 75 -5.83 -10.53 -4.65
C GLY A 75 -6.54 -9.96 -3.42
N VAL A 76 -6.08 -8.81 -2.93
CA VAL A 76 -6.61 -8.10 -1.77
C VAL A 76 -7.78 -7.21 -2.17
N GLU A 77 -8.82 -7.15 -1.33
CA GLU A 77 -9.95 -6.23 -1.51
C GLU A 77 -9.78 -4.92 -0.74
N LYS A 78 -9.11 -4.95 0.41
CA LYS A 78 -8.97 -3.80 1.28
C LYS A 78 -7.63 -3.81 2.03
N ILE A 79 -6.97 -2.66 2.07
CA ILE A 79 -5.79 -2.40 2.90
C ILE A 79 -6.09 -1.19 3.77
N GLU A 80 -6.01 -1.37 5.08
CA GLU A 80 -6.21 -0.30 6.05
C GLU A 80 -5.01 -0.21 6.98
N HIS A 81 -4.47 0.99 7.13
CA HIS A 81 -3.52 1.31 8.19
C HIS A 81 -4.14 2.30 9.17
N GLY A 82 -4.09 1.97 10.47
CA GLY A 82 -4.56 2.84 11.54
C GLY A 82 -4.34 2.20 12.92
N ARG A 83 -4.25 3.04 13.97
CA ARG A 83 -4.00 2.61 15.36
C ARG A 83 -2.76 1.70 15.51
N ASN A 84 -1.70 2.00 14.76
CA ASN A 84 -0.47 1.21 14.67
C ASN A 84 -0.65 -0.24 14.19
N ARG A 85 -1.62 -0.47 13.29
CA ARG A 85 -1.92 -1.78 12.72
C ARG A 85 -2.13 -1.67 11.23
N LEU A 86 -1.74 -2.73 10.52
CA LEU A 86 -2.01 -2.92 9.10
C LEU A 86 -3.00 -4.08 8.95
N ARG A 87 -4.17 -3.79 8.40
CA ARG A 87 -5.22 -4.78 8.11
C ARG A 87 -5.35 -5.01 6.62
N ILE A 88 -5.34 -6.27 6.24
CA ILE A 88 -5.42 -6.70 4.84
C ILE A 88 -6.55 -7.69 4.72
N LYS A 89 -7.61 -7.29 4.03
CA LYS A 89 -8.74 -8.17 3.74
C LYS A 89 -8.57 -8.77 2.36
N VAL A 90 -8.51 -10.10 2.31
CA VAL A 90 -8.24 -10.86 1.08
C VAL A 90 -9.56 -11.28 0.44
N LYS A 91 -9.68 -11.18 -0.88
CA LYS A 91 -10.92 -11.54 -1.61
C LYS A 91 -11.28 -13.02 -1.44
N ASP A 92 -10.27 -13.87 -1.44
CA ASP A 92 -10.39 -15.32 -1.36
C ASP A 92 -9.22 -15.88 -0.54
N ALA A 93 -9.54 -16.68 0.47
CA ALA A 93 -8.55 -17.35 1.32
C ALA A 93 -7.64 -18.30 0.53
N SER A 94 -8.03 -18.75 -0.67
CA SER A 94 -7.18 -19.53 -1.57
C SER A 94 -5.90 -18.80 -2.00
N ARG A 95 -5.87 -17.46 -1.88
CA ARG A 95 -4.67 -16.64 -2.11
C ARG A 95 -3.64 -16.71 -0.99
N LEU A 96 -3.99 -17.31 0.14
CA LEU A 96 -3.11 -17.44 1.29
C LEU A 96 -2.39 -18.79 1.28
N ASN A 97 -1.09 -18.75 1.57
CA ASN A 97 -0.31 -19.93 1.87
C ASN A 97 -0.61 -20.33 3.33
N HIS A 98 -1.43 -21.37 3.48
CA HIS A 98 -1.92 -21.83 4.78
C HIS A 98 -0.79 -22.32 5.70
N GLU A 99 0.23 -22.99 5.14
CA GLU A 99 1.37 -23.50 5.91
C GLU A 99 2.16 -22.35 6.53
N LYS A 100 2.61 -21.40 5.70
CA LYS A 100 3.36 -20.21 6.17
C LYS A 100 2.52 -19.33 7.09
N LEU A 101 1.21 -19.24 6.85
CA LEU A 101 0.30 -18.49 7.72
C LEU A 101 0.21 -19.13 9.11
N ILE A 102 0.01 -20.44 9.19
CA ILE A 102 -0.05 -21.16 10.46
C ILE A 102 1.29 -21.06 11.21
N GLU A 103 2.40 -21.25 10.50
CA GLU A 103 3.75 -21.11 11.06
C GLU A 103 3.91 -19.75 11.76
N TRP A 104 3.59 -18.65 11.08
CA TRP A 104 3.72 -17.31 11.66
C TRP A 104 2.71 -17.04 12.79
N LEU A 105 1.50 -17.59 12.71
CA LEU A 105 0.50 -17.45 13.77
C LEU A 105 0.88 -18.20 15.06
N CYS A 106 1.71 -19.24 14.96
CA CYS A 106 2.14 -20.05 16.09
C CYS A 106 3.43 -19.56 16.77
N GLU A 107 4.09 -18.51 16.26
CA GLU A 107 5.25 -17.90 16.93
C GLU A 107 4.87 -17.29 18.30
N GLU A 108 5.71 -17.49 19.32
CA GLU A 108 5.43 -17.08 20.72
C GLU A 108 5.10 -15.58 20.85
N GLU A 109 5.78 -14.72 20.10
CA GLU A 109 5.58 -13.26 20.10
C GLU A 109 5.05 -12.75 18.76
N THR A 110 4.15 -13.51 18.11
CA THR A 110 3.64 -13.14 16.79
C THR A 110 2.92 -11.78 16.79
N GLN A 111 3.24 -10.99 15.77
CA GLN A 111 2.56 -9.74 15.47
C GLN A 111 1.39 -9.94 14.50
N LEU A 112 1.16 -11.16 14.03
CA LEU A 112 0.10 -11.46 13.08
C LEU A 112 -1.14 -12.01 13.82
N SER A 113 -2.31 -11.69 13.31
CA SER A 113 -3.56 -12.33 13.72
C SER A 113 -4.44 -12.51 12.50
N TYR A 114 -5.18 -13.62 12.44
CA TYR A 114 -6.20 -13.84 11.41
C TYR A 114 -7.58 -13.66 12.03
N ILE A 115 -8.33 -12.67 11.54
CA ILE A 115 -9.65 -12.29 12.06
C ILE A 115 -10.73 -12.61 11.00
N PRO A 116 -12.03 -12.54 11.34
CA PRO A 116 -13.11 -12.87 10.41
C PRO A 116 -13.05 -12.14 9.06
N GLU A 117 -13.79 -12.68 8.09
CA GLU A 117 -13.86 -12.18 6.71
C GLU A 117 -12.50 -12.16 5.98
N ASN A 118 -11.66 -13.18 6.18
CA ASN A 118 -10.35 -13.32 5.53
C ASN A 118 -9.42 -12.11 5.73
N THR A 119 -9.36 -11.60 6.97
CA THR A 119 -8.58 -10.41 7.29
C THR A 119 -7.33 -10.76 8.09
N LEU A 120 -6.17 -10.41 7.55
CA LEU A 120 -4.89 -10.40 8.27
C LEU A 120 -4.78 -9.08 9.04
N ASP A 121 -4.46 -9.14 10.33
CA ASP A 121 -4.29 -7.97 11.20
C ASP A 121 -2.88 -7.98 11.81
N PHE A 122 -2.00 -7.17 11.23
CA PHE A 122 -0.58 -7.08 11.58
C PHE A 122 -0.32 -5.91 12.54
N LYS A 123 0.16 -6.23 13.74
CA LYS A 123 0.35 -5.28 14.86
C LYS A 123 1.66 -4.50 14.74
N ASN A 124 1.78 -3.42 15.51
CA ASN A 124 3.01 -2.66 15.71
C ASN A 124 3.59 -2.07 14.41
N VAL A 125 2.71 -1.55 13.54
CA VAL A 125 3.11 -0.86 12.32
C VAL A 125 2.96 0.65 12.55
N PRO A 126 4.04 1.43 12.76
CA PRO A 126 3.98 2.88 12.89
C PRO A 126 3.27 3.58 11.71
N PRO A 127 2.70 4.78 11.90
CA PRO A 127 2.02 5.55 10.87
C PRO A 127 3.02 6.26 9.94
N GLU A 128 3.92 5.49 9.37
CA GLU A 128 4.97 5.93 8.48
C GLU A 128 4.96 5.07 7.22
N MET A 129 5.09 5.69 6.05
CA MET A 129 5.01 4.95 4.80
C MET A 129 6.08 3.85 4.66
N PRO A 130 7.34 4.06 5.06
CA PRO A 130 8.32 2.98 5.09
C PRO A 130 7.90 1.80 5.98
N ALA A 131 7.28 2.06 7.13
CA ALA A 131 6.81 1.01 8.03
C ALA A 131 5.65 0.22 7.41
N ILE A 132 4.71 0.91 6.75
CA ILE A 132 3.58 0.29 6.04
C ILE A 132 4.09 -0.61 4.91
N LEU A 133 4.97 -0.10 4.05
CA LEU A 133 5.55 -0.86 2.94
C LEU A 133 6.37 -2.07 3.42
N ASN A 134 7.14 -1.90 4.50
CA ASN A 134 7.85 -3.02 5.13
C ASN A 134 6.89 -4.06 5.72
N GLY A 135 5.76 -3.63 6.30
CA GLY A 135 4.70 -4.52 6.76
C GLY A 135 4.09 -5.35 5.63
N LEU A 136 3.76 -4.71 4.50
CA LEU A 136 3.29 -5.39 3.30
C LEU A 136 4.31 -6.41 2.77
N LYS A 137 5.59 -6.00 2.69
CA LYS A 137 6.67 -6.88 2.27
C LYS A 137 6.82 -8.11 3.18
N LYS A 138 6.69 -7.95 4.49
CA LYS A 138 6.67 -9.11 5.42
C LYS A 138 5.47 -10.01 5.17
N LEU A 139 4.30 -9.44 4.88
CA LEU A 139 3.08 -10.18 4.60
C LEU A 139 3.11 -10.93 3.27
N GLU A 140 3.98 -10.57 2.33
CA GLU A 140 4.15 -11.32 1.07
C GLU A 140 4.36 -12.82 1.32
N GLN A 141 5.11 -13.19 2.37
CA GLN A 141 5.39 -14.60 2.65
C GLN A 141 4.12 -15.45 2.85
N VAL A 142 3.02 -14.87 3.32
CA VAL A 142 1.77 -15.61 3.56
C VAL A 142 0.83 -15.66 2.35
N PHE A 143 1.24 -15.12 1.20
CA PHE A 143 0.51 -15.25 -0.06
C PHE A 143 1.05 -16.39 -0.94
N THR A 144 0.18 -17.00 -1.72
CA THR A 144 0.56 -18.01 -2.72
C THR A 144 1.40 -17.39 -3.84
N GLY A 145 2.47 -18.06 -4.27
CA GLY A 145 3.32 -17.59 -5.37
C GLY A 145 4.43 -16.62 -4.94
N SER A 146 4.55 -16.34 -3.65
CA SER A 146 5.69 -15.59 -3.10
C SER A 146 6.94 -16.46 -3.14
N SER A 147 7.78 -16.19 -4.15
CA SER A 147 9.10 -16.81 -4.35
C SER A 147 10.15 -16.14 -3.48
#